data_AF-A0A927JIT1-F1
#
_entry.id   AF-A0A927JIT1-F1
#
_cell.length_a   1.000
_cell.length_b   1.000
_cell.length_c   1.000
_cell.angle_alpha   90.00
_cell.angle_beta   90.00
_cell.angle_gamma   90.00
#
_symmetry.space_group_name_H-M   'P 1'
#
loop_
_entity.id
_entity.type
_entity.pdbx_description
1 polymer ?
#
loop_
_entity_poly.entity_id
_entity_poly.type
_entity_poly.pdbx_seq_one_letter_code
_entity_poly.pdbx_strand_id
1 'polypeptide(L)'
;MDIQHALGVARGDAAHLSRYMDRRERFLDMLDWSLLSESQARQASMLDELLEDDWAAAGRYIDWLIDRQTRDNAPLPGVMRFAPYPRPWHAEWITLAA
;
A
#
# COMPACT_ATOMS: atom_id res chain seq x y z
N MET A 1 5.43 22.38 -0.01
CA MET A 1 6.12 21.25 0.65
C MET A 1 7.41 20.95 -0.09
N ASP A 2 8.48 20.64 0.62
CA ASP A 2 9.78 20.30 0.00
C ASP A 2 9.74 18.93 -0.70
N ILE A 3 10.43 18.81 -1.83
CA ILE A 3 10.42 17.61 -2.67
C ILE A 3 11.20 16.45 -2.04
N GLN A 4 12.26 16.74 -1.26
CA GLN A 4 12.98 15.69 -0.52
C GLN A 4 12.11 15.14 0.60
N HIS A 5 11.35 15.99 1.28
CA HIS A 5 10.36 15.54 2.25
C HIS A 5 9.30 14.63 1.61
N ALA A 6 8.74 15.01 0.46
CA ALA A 6 7.76 14.19 -0.26
C ALA A 6 8.35 12.84 -0.71
N LEU A 7 9.60 12.82 -1.19
CA LEU A 7 10.32 11.59 -1.54
C LEU A 7 10.54 10.69 -0.32
N GLY A 8 10.96 11.25 0.81
CA GLY A 8 11.15 10.51 2.05
C GLY A 8 9.86 9.84 2.53
N VAL A 9 8.75 10.57 2.47
CA VAL A 9 7.41 10.05 2.75
C VAL A 9 7.03 8.92 1.80
N ALA A 10 7.10 9.15 0.48
CA ALA A 10 6.66 8.17 -0.51
C ALA A 10 7.48 6.87 -0.44
N ARG A 11 8.80 6.97 -0.23
CA ARG A 11 9.68 5.81 -0.03
C ARG A 11 9.36 5.06 1.27
N GLY A 12 9.08 5.79 2.35
CA GLY A 12 8.67 5.19 3.62
C GLY A 12 7.38 4.41 3.48
N ASP A 13 6.40 4.98 2.79
CA ASP A 13 5.10 4.37 2.52
C ASP A 13 5.23 3.14 1.62
N ALA A 14 5.97 3.23 0.51
CA ALA A 14 6.23 2.09 -0.39
C ALA A 14 6.94 0.93 0.33
N ALA A 15 7.93 1.24 1.17
CA ALA A 15 8.64 0.24 1.96
C ALA A 15 7.73 -0.39 3.04
N HIS A 16 6.82 0.40 3.63
CA HIS A 16 5.84 -0.12 4.56
C HIS A 16 4.84 -1.05 3.87
N LEU A 17 4.35 -0.68 2.69
CA LEU A 17 3.42 -1.47 1.89
C LEU A 17 4.05 -2.80 1.46
N SER A 18 5.28 -2.79 0.94
CA SER A 18 6.02 -4.02 0.59
C SER A 18 6.18 -4.94 1.80
N ARG A 19 6.65 -4.44 2.95
CA ARG A 19 6.77 -5.27 4.18
C ARG A 19 5.42 -5.81 4.68
N TYR A 20 4.33 -5.12 4.37
CA TYR A 20 3.00 -5.58 4.71
C TYR A 20 2.55 -6.71 3.77
N MET A 21 2.73 -6.54 2.46
CA MET A 21 2.46 -7.58 1.45
C MET A 21 3.25 -8.86 1.75
N ASP A 22 4.55 -8.76 2.04
CA ASP A 22 5.38 -9.93 2.39
C ASP A 22 4.88 -10.67 3.64
N ARG A 23 4.40 -9.93 4.66
CA ARG A 23 3.85 -10.53 5.88
C ARG A 23 2.51 -11.20 5.62
N ARG A 24 1.70 -10.60 4.75
CA ARG A 24 0.38 -11.09 4.37
C ARG A 24 0.48 -12.36 3.54
N GLU A 25 1.38 -12.40 2.56
CA GLU A 25 1.69 -13.59 1.76
C GLU A 25 2.07 -14.77 2.66
N ARG A 26 3.04 -14.58 3.58
CA ARG A 26 3.41 -15.62 4.55
C ARG A 26 2.25 -16.07 5.44
N PHE A 27 1.36 -15.16 5.83
CA PHE A 27 0.18 -15.50 6.64
C PHE A 27 -0.82 -16.33 5.82
N LEU A 28 -1.06 -15.95 4.58
CA LEU A 28 -1.92 -16.67 3.65
C LEU A 28 -1.38 -18.06 3.29
N ASP A 29 -0.07 -18.22 3.16
CA ASP A 29 0.58 -19.51 2.91
C ASP A 29 0.39 -20.48 4.09
N MET A 30 0.28 -19.95 5.31
CA MET A 30 0.08 -20.74 6.53
C MET A 30 -1.40 -21.05 6.81
N LEU A 31 -2.33 -20.42 6.09
CA LEU A 31 -3.77 -20.60 6.27
C LEU A 31 -4.25 -21.90 5.62
N ASP A 32 -5.06 -22.66 6.34
CA ASP A 32 -5.82 -23.75 5.74
C ASP A 32 -7.02 -23.17 4.98
N TRP A 33 -6.84 -22.99 3.68
CA TRP A 33 -7.85 -22.44 2.77
C TRP A 33 -9.14 -23.25 2.72
N SER A 34 -9.11 -24.54 3.09
CA SER A 34 -10.31 -25.37 3.12
C SER A 34 -11.29 -24.99 4.24
N LEU A 35 -10.81 -24.25 5.24
CA LEU A 35 -11.60 -23.76 6.35
C LEU A 35 -12.22 -22.37 6.11
N LEU A 36 -11.88 -21.72 4.99
CA LEU A 36 -12.40 -20.42 4.61
C LEU A 36 -13.68 -20.56 3.79
N SER A 37 -14.62 -19.64 3.99
CA SER A 37 -15.73 -19.48 3.05
C SER A 37 -15.23 -18.92 1.71
N GLU A 38 -15.96 -19.17 0.62
CA GLU A 38 -15.67 -18.57 -0.68
C GLU A 38 -15.60 -17.03 -0.60
N SER A 39 -16.45 -16.41 0.24
CA SER A 39 -16.43 -14.97 0.44
C SER A 39 -15.12 -14.48 1.07
N GLN A 40 -14.61 -15.20 2.08
CA GLN A 40 -13.35 -14.87 2.73
C GLN A 40 -12.17 -15.04 1.77
N ALA A 41 -12.15 -16.14 1.00
CA ALA A 41 -11.10 -16.38 0.01
C ALA A 41 -11.10 -15.30 -1.09
N ARG A 42 -12.28 -14.90 -1.57
CA ARG A 42 -12.44 -13.82 -2.55
C ARG A 42 -11.96 -12.48 -2.00
N GLN A 43 -12.36 -12.11 -0.79
CA GLN A 43 -11.93 -10.85 -0.16
C GLN A 43 -10.42 -10.82 0.07
N ALA A 44 -9.82 -11.96 0.43
CA ALA A 44 -8.38 -12.08 0.54
C ALA A 44 -7.71 -11.78 -0.81
N SER A 45 -8.17 -12.38 -1.91
CA SER A 45 -7.60 -12.14 -3.24
C SER A 45 -7.81 -10.69 -3.73
N MET A 46 -8.99 -10.10 -3.53
CA MET A 46 -9.25 -8.70 -3.93
C MET A 46 -8.34 -7.71 -3.19
N LEU A 47 -7.97 -8.00 -1.94
CA LEU A 47 -7.05 -7.15 -1.20
C LEU A 47 -5.64 -7.21 -1.79
N ASP A 48 -5.18 -8.35 -2.32
CA ASP A 48 -3.86 -8.44 -2.95
C ASP A 48 -3.77 -7.53 -4.18
N GLU A 49 -4.78 -7.59 -5.06
CA GLU A 49 -4.87 -6.70 -6.23
C GLU A 49 -4.80 -5.21 -5.82
N LEU A 50 -5.54 -4.82 -4.77
CA LEU A 50 -5.54 -3.44 -4.27
C LEU A 50 -4.21 -3.02 -3.63
N LEU A 51 -3.42 -3.96 -3.10
CA LEU A 51 -2.10 -3.67 -2.53
C LEU A 51 -1.05 -3.56 -3.64
N GLU A 52 -1.13 -4.42 -4.65
CA GLU A 52 -0.28 -4.37 -5.83
C GLU A 52 -0.46 -3.06 -6.61
N ASP A 53 -1.71 -2.63 -6.81
CA ASP A 53 -2.03 -1.36 -7.47
C ASP A 53 -1.47 -0.15 -6.71
N ASP A 54 -1.63 -0.14 -5.38
CA ASP A 54 -1.07 0.90 -4.52
C ASP A 54 0.47 0.90 -4.57
N TRP A 55 1.10 -0.27 -4.60
CA TRP A 55 2.55 -0.40 -4.66
C TRP A 55 3.11 0.09 -5.99
N ALA A 56 2.46 -0.27 -7.09
CA ALA A 56 2.76 0.25 -8.42
C ALA A 56 2.54 1.77 -8.50
N ALA A 57 1.47 2.30 -7.89
CA ALA A 57 1.19 3.72 -7.83
C ALA A 57 2.25 4.48 -7.01
N ALA A 58 2.72 3.90 -5.90
CA ALA A 58 3.80 4.47 -5.10
C ALA A 58 5.10 4.57 -5.90
N GLY A 59 5.45 3.51 -6.65
CA GLY A 59 6.59 3.52 -7.56
C GLY A 59 6.51 4.64 -8.61
N ARG A 60 5.38 4.72 -9.33
CA ARG A 60 5.14 5.78 -10.33
C ARG A 60 5.24 7.19 -9.72
N TYR A 61 4.74 7.38 -8.50
CA TYR A 61 4.81 8.67 -7.82
C TYR A 61 6.25 9.03 -7.41
N ILE A 62 7.03 8.06 -6.93
CA ILE A 62 8.46 8.25 -6.63
C ILE A 62 9.23 8.64 -7.90
N ASP A 63 9.02 7.94 -9.01
CA ASP A 63 9.67 8.25 -10.29
C ASP A 63 9.31 9.65 -10.77
N TRP A 64 8.03 10.04 -10.64
CA TRP A 64 7.57 11.38 -10.96
C TRP A 64 8.23 12.45 -10.07
N LEU A 65 8.42 12.20 -8.77
CA LEU A 65 9.11 13.11 -7.86
C LEU A 65 10.60 13.26 -8.22
N ILE A 66 11.27 12.17 -8.59
CA ILE A 66 12.67 12.19 -9.03
C ILE A 66 12.81 13.00 -10.31
N ASP A 67 11.98 12.74 -11.32
CA ASP A 67 11.98 13.48 -12.58
C ASP A 67 11.69 14.96 -12.34
N ARG A 68 10.66 15.28 -11.55
CA ARG A 68 10.30 16.65 -11.20
C ARG A 68 11.46 17.39 -10.54
N GLN A 69 12.15 16.78 -9.57
CA GLN A 69 13.30 17.39 -8.91
C GLN A 69 14.38 17.85 -9.90
N THR A 70 14.56 17.13 -11.00
CA THR A 70 15.55 17.51 -12.02
C THR A 70 15.09 18.64 -12.95
N ARG A 71 13.77 18.86 -13.05
CA ARG A 71 13.17 19.85 -13.97
C ARG A 71 12.82 21.17 -13.28
N ASP A 72 12.33 21.12 -12.05
CA ASP A 72 11.83 22.27 -11.32
C ASP A 72 11.84 22.02 -9.80
N ASN A 73 12.37 22.98 -9.04
CA ASN A 73 12.38 22.97 -7.57
C ASN A 73 11.15 23.66 -6.96
N ALA A 74 10.10 23.91 -7.74
CA ALA A 74 8.86 24.47 -7.23
C ALA A 74 8.26 23.61 -6.10
N PRO A 75 7.82 24.23 -4.99
CA PRO A 75 7.20 23.52 -3.87
C PRO A 75 5.98 22.71 -4.31
N LEU A 76 5.83 21.53 -3.72
CA LEU A 76 4.67 20.67 -3.95
C LEU A 76 3.45 21.18 -3.15
N PRO A 77 2.23 21.09 -3.70
CA PRO A 77 0.99 21.45 -3.00
C PRO A 77 0.65 20.46 -1.87
N GLY A 78 1.18 19.25 -1.91
CA GLY A 78 0.89 18.18 -0.96
C GLY A 78 1.78 16.95 -1.18
N VAL A 79 1.57 15.90 -0.37
CA VAL A 79 2.20 14.58 -0.55
C VAL A 79 1.12 13.51 -0.67
N MET A 80 1.23 12.67 -1.70
CA MET A 80 0.42 11.47 -1.81
C MET A 80 0.90 10.43 -0.80
N ARG A 81 -0.04 9.80 -0.10
CA ARG A 81 0.21 8.81 0.96
C ARG A 81 -0.26 7.44 0.49
N PHE A 82 0.50 6.41 0.84
CA PHE A 82 0.15 5.01 0.56
C PHE A 82 0.17 4.25 1.89
N ALA A 83 -0.98 3.69 2.28
CA ALA A 83 -1.12 3.01 3.55
C ALA A 83 -1.92 1.71 3.38
N PRO A 84 -1.45 0.59 3.95
CA PRO A 84 -2.21 -0.65 3.93
C PRO A 84 -3.50 -0.57 4.78
N TYR A 85 -3.60 0.39 5.72
CA TYR A 85 -4.72 0.55 6.65
C TYR A 85 -4.97 2.01 7.10
N PRO A 86 -6.19 2.35 7.55
CA PRO A 86 -7.44 1.61 7.37
C PRO A 86 -8.03 1.91 5.99
N ARG A 87 -8.34 0.86 5.21
CA ARG A 87 -9.11 1.01 3.97
C ARG A 87 -10.59 1.17 4.39
N PRO A 88 -11.26 2.29 4.10
CA PRO A 88 -12.59 2.61 4.66
C PRO A 88 -13.73 1.66 4.24
N TRP A 89 -13.47 0.67 3.39
CA TRP A 89 -14.49 -0.22 2.80
C TRP A 89 -14.47 -1.66 3.34
N HIS A 90 -13.51 -2.04 4.20
CA HIS A 90 -13.40 -3.41 4.73
C HIS A 90 -13.56 -3.44 6.25
N ALA A 91 -14.79 -3.25 6.74
CA ALA A 91 -15.15 -3.37 8.16
C ALA A 91 -14.81 -4.76 8.75
N GLU A 92 -14.70 -5.78 7.90
CA GLU A 92 -14.50 -7.19 8.25
C GLU A 92 -13.11 -7.48 8.88
N TRP A 93 -12.17 -6.56 8.71
CA TRP A 93 -10.82 -6.65 9.29
C TRP A 93 -10.72 -5.97 10.67
N ILE A 94 -11.69 -5.12 11.04
CA ILE A 94 -11.79 -4.54 12.39
C ILE A 94 -12.22 -5.62 13.39
N THR A 95 -12.99 -6.61 12.94
CA THR A 95 -13.52 -7.70 13.76
C THR A 95 -12.54 -8.85 14.00
N LEU A 96 -11.39 -8.89 13.32
CA LEU A 96 -10.36 -9.92 13.52
C LEU A 96 -9.25 -9.49 14.50
N ALA A 97 -9.29 -8.24 14.98
CA ALA A 97 -8.34 -7.68 15.95
C ALA A 97 -8.95 -7.45 17.35
N ALA A 98 -10.14 -7.99 17.60
CA ALA A 98 -10.85 -7.91 18.88
C ALA A 98 -11.06 -9.29 19.50
#